data_AF-A0A9N9X3C5-F1
#
_entry.id   AF-A0A9N9X3C5-F1
#
_cell.length_a   1.000
_cell.length_b   1.000
_cell.length_c   1.000
_cell.angle_alpha   90.00
_cell.angle_beta   90.00
_cell.angle_gamma   90.00
#
_symmetry.space_group_name_H-M   'P 1'
#
loop_
_entity.id
_entity.type
_entity.pdbx_description
1 polymer ?
#
loop_
_entity_poly.entity_id
_entity_poly.type
_entity_poly.pdbx_seq_one_letter_code
_entity_poly.pdbx_strand_id
1 'polypeptide(L)'
;MDRELRRKNLIIKGVKDEESGNREETKEDKRKVMGKIRVNVNMETEVDEMRRLGRYEGRKQRPILIKLITGNKKMQILQQSRELKGSNI
;
A
#
# COMPACT_ATOMS: atom_id res chain seq x y z
N MET A 1 -0.65 22.06 4.85
CA MET A 1 0.42 21.04 4.99
C MET A 1 -0.11 19.60 4.93
N ASP A 2 -1.08 19.20 5.75
CA ASP A 2 -1.58 17.80 5.81
C ASP A 2 -2.09 17.23 4.47
N ARG A 3 -2.77 18.06 3.68
CA ARG A 3 -3.41 17.64 2.42
C ARG A 3 -2.38 17.26 1.35
N GLU A 4 -1.22 17.91 1.32
CA GLU A 4 -0.16 17.63 0.35
C GLU A 4 0.62 16.37 0.70
N LEU A 5 0.89 16.14 1.98
CA LEU A 5 1.51 14.89 2.44
C LEU A 5 0.63 13.68 2.10
N ARG A 6 -0.69 13.80 2.28
CA ARG A 6 -1.64 12.74 1.94
C ARG A 6 -1.79 12.51 0.43
N ARG A 7 -1.39 13.46 -0.44
CA ARG A 7 -1.48 13.29 -1.90
C ARG A 7 -0.53 12.23 -2.45
N LYS A 8 0.47 11.80 -1.69
CA LYS A 8 1.41 10.75 -2.09
C LYS A 8 1.14 9.40 -1.43
N ASN A 9 0.26 9.38 -0.43
CA ASN A 9 0.03 8.19 0.39
C ASN A 9 -1.08 7.31 -0.16
N LEU A 10 -0.83 6.03 -0.39
CA LEU A 10 -1.82 4.98 -0.64
C LEU A 10 -2.02 4.15 0.61
N ILE A 11 -3.26 3.71 0.85
CA ILE A 11 -3.60 2.79 1.93
C ILE A 11 -4.17 1.54 1.30
N ILE A 12 -3.49 0.41 1.52
CA ILE A 12 -3.93 -0.91 1.05
C ILE A 12 -4.50 -1.68 2.24
N LYS A 13 -5.70 -2.23 2.06
CA LYS A 13 -6.42 -3.02 3.08
C LYS A 13 -6.49 -4.50 2.69
N GLY A 14 -6.75 -5.36 3.67
CA GLY A 14 -7.00 -6.77 3.44
C GLY A 14 -5.75 -7.59 3.10
N VAL A 15 -4.56 -7.12 3.51
CA VAL A 15 -3.31 -7.89 3.38
C VAL A 15 -3.08 -8.62 4.70
N LYS A 16 -2.99 -9.96 4.65
CA LYS A 16 -2.77 -10.79 5.85
C LYS A 16 -1.56 -10.29 6.62
N ASP A 17 -1.72 -10.22 7.94
CA ASP A 17 -0.76 -9.69 8.89
C ASP A 17 -0.23 -10.89 9.68
N GLU A 18 1.08 -11.08 9.66
CA GLU A 18 1.72 -12.23 10.29
C GLU A 18 2.53 -11.74 11.50
N GLU A 19 2.58 -12.58 12.53
CA GLU A 19 3.01 -12.24 13.89
C GLU A 19 4.46 -11.70 13.96
N SER A 20 5.31 -12.03 12.99
CA SER A 20 6.70 -11.57 12.91
C SER A 20 6.88 -10.18 12.28
N GLY A 21 5.84 -9.61 11.67
CA GLY A 21 5.92 -8.42 10.80
C GLY A 21 5.97 -7.08 11.55
N ASN A 22 6.76 -6.99 12.62
CA ASN A 22 6.67 -5.86 13.54
C ASN A 22 7.65 -4.71 13.27
N ARG A 23 8.45 -4.71 12.19
CA ARG A 23 9.31 -3.54 11.95
C ARG A 23 9.84 -3.27 10.55
N GLU A 24 9.77 -4.19 9.60
CA GLU A 24 10.47 -3.97 8.34
C GLU A 24 9.58 -4.21 7.13
N GLU A 25 9.79 -3.36 6.13
CA GLU A 25 9.39 -3.50 4.74
C GLU A 25 9.68 -4.90 4.19
N THR A 26 8.88 -5.86 4.60
CA THR A 26 9.21 -7.25 4.29
C THR A 26 9.02 -7.40 2.78
N LYS A 27 9.99 -8.00 2.09
CA LYS A 27 9.88 -8.32 0.66
C LYS A 27 8.56 -9.04 0.33
N GLU A 28 8.01 -9.73 1.31
CA GLU A 28 6.71 -10.36 1.26
C GLU A 28 5.53 -9.37 1.22
N ASP A 29 5.52 -8.34 2.08
CA ASP A 29 4.51 -7.28 2.04
C ASP A 29 4.55 -6.53 0.70
N LYS A 30 5.76 -6.26 0.17
CA LYS A 30 5.92 -5.67 -1.17
C LYS A 30 5.28 -6.56 -2.25
N ARG A 31 5.53 -7.88 -2.22
CA ARG A 31 4.92 -8.85 -3.14
C ARG A 31 3.39 -8.93 -2.98
N LYS A 32 2.88 -9.00 -1.75
CA LYS A 32 1.44 -9.05 -1.46
C LYS A 32 0.74 -7.77 -1.99
N VAL A 33 1.38 -6.62 -1.85
CA VAL A 33 0.88 -5.34 -2.37
C VAL A 33 0.89 -5.31 -3.91
N MET A 34 1.99 -5.69 -4.55
CA MET A 34 2.04 -5.79 -6.02
C MET A 34 0.98 -6.75 -6.58
N GLY A 35 0.73 -7.87 -5.90
CA GLY A 35 -0.32 -8.81 -6.31
C GLY A 35 -1.73 -8.21 -6.28
N LYS A 36 -1.99 -7.24 -5.39
CA LYS A 36 -3.27 -6.54 -5.31
C LYS A 36 -3.36 -5.33 -6.24
N ILE A 37 -2.25 -4.64 -6.45
CA ILE A 37 -2.18 -3.46 -7.31
C ILE A 37 -1.88 -3.96 -8.73
N ARG A 38 -2.89 -3.98 -9.62
CA ARG A 38 -2.69 -4.36 -11.03
C ARG A 38 -1.88 -3.34 -11.86
N VAL A 39 -1.22 -2.41 -11.20
CA VAL A 39 -0.38 -1.38 -11.82
C VAL A 39 1.06 -1.77 -11.58
N ASN A 40 1.89 -1.73 -12.63
CA ASN A 40 3.31 -1.94 -12.48
C ASN A 40 3.92 -0.76 -11.70
N VAL A 41 4.30 -1.02 -10.46
CA VAL A 41 4.95 -0.05 -9.57
C VAL A 41 6.35 -0.59 -9.26
N ASN A 42 7.37 0.16 -9.67
CA ASN A 42 8.73 -0.16 -9.27
C ASN A 42 8.94 0.28 -7.81
N MET A 43 9.04 -0.69 -6.92
CA MET A 43 9.16 -0.45 -5.48
C MET A 43 10.47 0.22 -5.06
N GLU A 44 11.50 0.20 -5.90
CA GLU A 44 12.81 0.80 -5.58
C GLU A 44 12.86 2.27 -6.01
N THR A 45 12.12 2.65 -7.05
CA THR A 45 12.20 3.98 -7.67
C THR A 45 10.91 4.79 -7.57
N GLU A 46 9.78 4.19 -7.18
CA GLU A 46 8.50 4.89 -7.10
C GLU A 46 7.91 4.93 -5.67
N VAL A 47 8.48 4.15 -4.74
CA VAL A 47 8.06 4.10 -3.34
C VAL A 47 9.12 4.71 -2.44
N ASP A 48 8.69 5.67 -1.61
CA ASP A 48 9.52 6.37 -0.62
C ASP A 48 9.53 5.64 0.73
N GLU A 49 8.38 5.10 1.15
CA GLU A 49 8.24 4.39 2.42
C GLU A 49 7.07 3.39 2.33
N MET A 50 7.23 2.20 2.91
CA MET A 50 6.13 1.25 3.12
C MET A 50 6.08 0.80 4.58
N ARG A 51 4.91 0.89 5.21
CA ARG A 51 4.73 0.37 6.58
C ARG A 51 3.30 0.00 6.91
N ARG A 52 3.15 -0.93 7.86
CA ARG A 52 1.86 -1.25 8.48
C ARG A 52 1.42 -0.10 9.39
N LEU A 53 0.12 0.18 9.42
CA LEU A 53 -0.48 1.17 10.31
C LEU A 53 -1.10 0.48 11.53
N GLY A 54 -0.81 1.02 12.72
CA GLY A 54 -1.37 0.54 13.99
C GLY A 54 -0.54 -0.57 14.65
N ARG A 55 -0.98 -0.98 15.85
CA ARG A 55 -0.37 -2.07 16.61
C ARG A 55 -0.92 -3.42 16.15
N TYR A 56 -0.09 -4.45 16.19
CA TYR A 56 -0.54 -5.81 15.91
C TYR A 56 -1.43 -6.29 17.05
N GLU A 57 -2.65 -6.69 16.73
CA GLU A 57 -3.64 -7.20 17.70
C GLU A 57 -4.06 -8.65 17.41
N GLY A 58 -3.44 -9.31 16.41
CA GLY A 58 -3.72 -10.69 15.97
C GLY A 58 -5.10 -10.93 15.34
N ARG A 59 -6.11 -10.12 15.69
CA ARG A 59 -7.50 -10.28 15.24
C ARG A 59 -7.84 -9.51 13.97
N LYS A 60 -7.03 -8.52 13.59
CA LYS A 60 -7.29 -7.61 12.48
C LYS A 60 -6.07 -7.48 11.59
N GLN A 61 -6.30 -7.53 10.28
CA GLN A 61 -5.27 -7.26 9.27
C GLN A 61 -4.95 -5.77 9.25
N ARG A 62 -3.75 -5.38 9.70
CA ARG A 62 -3.32 -3.98 9.65
C ARG A 62 -3.22 -3.51 8.19
N PRO A 63 -3.74 -2.32 7.87
CA PRO A 63 -3.55 -1.74 6.55
C PRO A 63 -2.08 -1.35 6.33
N ILE A 64 -1.65 -1.39 5.08
CA ILE A 64 -0.32 -0.95 4.65
C ILE A 64 -0.44 0.46 4.10
N LEU A 65 0.34 1.38 4.67
CA LEU A 65 0.61 2.70 4.11
C LEU A 65 1.77 2.57 3.13
N ILE A 66 1.60 3.14 1.94
CA ILE A 66 2.64 3.27 0.93
C ILE A 66 2.76 4.76 0.62
N LYS A 67 3.93 5.33 0.85
CA LYS A 67 4.25 6.68 0.43
C LYS A 67 4.95 6.61 -0.90
N LEU A 68 4.36 7.19 -1.93
CA LEU A 68 4.96 7.26 -3.26
C LEU A 68 5.87 8.48 -3.37
N ILE A 69 6.85 8.42 -4.26
CA ILE A 69 7.72 9.57 -4.54
C ILE A 69 6.90 10.71 -5.16
N THR A 70 5.97 10.39 -6.06
CA THR A 70 5.14 11.36 -6.79
C THR A 70 3.64 11.14 -6.60
N GLY A 71 2.88 12.24 -6.57
CA GLY A 71 1.41 12.20 -6.49
C GLY A 71 0.75 11.76 -7.80
N ASN A 72 1.43 11.94 -8.94
CA ASN A 72 0.91 11.54 -10.25
C ASN A 72 0.75 10.02 -10.34
N LYS A 73 1.73 9.26 -9.82
CA LYS A 73 1.66 7.80 -9.76
C LYS A 73 0.51 7.32 -8.87
N LYS A 74 0.26 8.00 -7.75
CA LYS A 74 -0.93 7.75 -6.92
C LYS A 74 -2.21 7.86 -7.74
N MET A 75 -2.32 8.93 -8.54
CA MET A 75 -3.51 9.17 -9.36
C MET A 75 -3.69 8.08 -10.42
N GLN A 76 -2.61 7.67 -11.10
CA GLN A 76 -2.65 6.56 -12.05
C GLN A 76 -3.09 5.25 -11.39
N ILE A 77 -2.54 4.92 -10.22
CA ILE A 77 -2.92 3.72 -9.46
C ILE A 77 -4.40 3.78 -9.08
N LEU A 78 -4.89 4.93 -8.61
CA LEU A 78 -6.29 5.10 -8.23
C LEU A 78 -7.24 5.05 -9.43
N GLN A 79 -6.86 5.62 -10.57
CA GLN A 79 -7.65 5.58 -11.82
C GLN A 79 -7.79 4.13 -12.32
N GLN A 80 -6.70 3.38 -12.36
CA GLN A 80 -6.75 1.96 -12.74
C GLN A 80 -7.44 1.10 -11.68
N SER A 81 -7.36 1.46 -10.40
CA SER A 81 -8.13 0.78 -9.35
C SER A 81 -9.64 1.05 -9.42
N ARG A 82 -10.08 2.14 -10.06
CA ARG A 82 -11.51 2.39 -10.29
C ARG A 82 -12.09 1.42 -11.30
N GLU A 83 -11.30 0.95 -12.26
CA GLU A 83 -11.68 -0.16 -13.14
C GLU A 83 -11.80 -1.50 -12.36
N LEU A 84 -11.23 -1.56 -11.15
CA LEU A 84 -11.42 -2.68 -10.21
C LEU A 84 -12.63 -2.52 -9.29
N LYS A 85 -13.25 -1.33 -9.19
CA LYS A 85 -14.54 -1.16 -8.49
C LYS A 85 -15.66 -1.78 -9.33
N GLY A 86 -15.78 -3.10 -9.23
CA GLY A 86 -16.70 -3.93 -10.02
C GLY A 86 -16.18 -5.36 -10.19
N SER A 87 -14.88 -5.57 -9.99
CA SER A 87 -14.32 -6.89 -9.71
C SER A 87 -14.22 -7.03 -8.19
N ASN A 88 -14.92 -8.00 -7.61
CA ASN A 88 -14.91 -8.30 -6.18
C ASN A 88 -13.47 -8.55 -5.68
N ILE A 89 -12.83 -7.50 -5.15
CA ILE A 89 -11.61 -7.56 -4.33
C ILE A 89 -11.86 -6.78 -3.05
#